data_AF-A0A955KXR2-F1
#
_entry.id   AF-A0A955KXR2-F1
#
_cell.length_a   1.000
_cell.length_b   1.000
_cell.length_c   1.000
_cell.angle_alpha   90.00
_cell.angle_beta   90.00
_cell.angle_gamma   90.00
#
_symmetry.space_group_name_H-M   'P 1'
#
loop_
_entity.id
_entity.type
_entity.pdbx_description
1 polymer ?
#
loop_
_entity_poly.entity_id
_entity_poly.type
_entity_poly.pdbx_seq_one_letter_code
_entity_poly.pdbx_strand_id
1 'polypeptide(L)'
;LIHDAHFSPIDHNIAMPGVEFHANMLDGILQGKFLREQTDSELIISLVLLVLFLVVFFFRFSTRLSAIFFLCLFISVFVFARWVFAVHGIVINLFAYFISITTTFVVSTLYRYFIVNKKRRFIELAFSRYLAPEIVREI
;
A
#
# COMPACT_ATOMS: atom_id res chain seq x y z
N LEU A 1 -4.74 -35.58 -35.31
CA LEU A 1 -5.96 -35.71 -34.49
C LEU A 1 -5.83 -34.80 -33.27
N ILE A 2 -6.26 -33.55 -33.47
CA ILE A 2 -6.97 -32.69 -32.52
C ILE A 2 -6.55 -32.88 -31.05
N HIS A 3 -5.43 -32.28 -30.66
CA HIS A 3 -5.20 -31.97 -29.24
C HIS A 3 -5.58 -30.51 -29.08
N ASP A 4 -6.71 -30.27 -28.43
CA ASP A 4 -7.18 -28.94 -28.07
C ASP A 4 -6.28 -28.42 -26.94
N ALA A 5 -5.19 -27.74 -27.31
CA ALA A 5 -4.17 -27.26 -26.39
C ALA A 5 -4.13 -25.73 -26.44
N HIS A 6 -4.24 -25.11 -25.28
CA HIS A 6 -4.31 -23.66 -25.13
C HIS A 6 -3.21 -23.15 -24.21
N PHE A 7 -2.66 -21.98 -24.51
CA PHE A 7 -1.72 -21.31 -23.60
C PHE A 7 -2.49 -20.76 -22.40
N SER A 8 -1.99 -21.03 -21.20
CA SER A 8 -2.58 -20.52 -19.97
C SER A 8 -1.92 -19.20 -19.57
N PRO A 9 -2.60 -18.31 -18.81
CA PRO A 9 -1.98 -17.09 -18.30
C PRO A 9 -0.77 -17.35 -17.38
N ILE A 10 -0.65 -18.56 -16.83
CA ILE A 10 0.41 -18.95 -15.89
C ILE A 10 1.67 -19.41 -16.63
N ASP A 11 1.52 -20.08 -17.76
CA ASP A 11 2.63 -20.56 -18.58
C ASP A 11 2.35 -20.32 -20.07
N HIS A 12 3.13 -19.42 -20.66
CA HIS A 12 3.04 -19.06 -22.08
C HIS A 12 3.94 -19.94 -22.97
N ASN A 13 4.81 -20.76 -22.38
CA ASN A 13 5.73 -21.63 -23.12
C ASN A 13 5.21 -23.05 -23.25
N ILE A 14 4.34 -23.50 -22.35
CA ILE A 14 3.77 -24.85 -22.37
C ILE A 14 2.27 -24.74 -22.63
N ALA A 15 1.82 -25.32 -23.75
CA ALA A 15 0.40 -25.41 -24.06
C ALA A 15 -0.26 -26.42 -23.12
N MET A 16 -1.31 -25.98 -22.43
CA MET A 16 -2.09 -26.77 -21.49
C MET A 16 -3.20 -27.52 -22.23
N PRO A 17 -3.35 -28.84 -22.04
CA PRO A 17 -4.47 -29.59 -22.60
C PRO A 17 -5.82 -29.03 -22.13
N GLY A 18 -6.80 -28.90 -23.02
CA GLY A 18 -8.14 -28.40 -22.70
C GLY A 18 -8.86 -29.23 -21.62
N VAL A 19 -8.54 -30.52 -21.51
CA VAL A 19 -9.04 -31.39 -20.43
C VAL A 19 -8.59 -30.93 -19.05
N GLU A 20 -7.38 -30.38 -18.92
CA GLU A 20 -6.88 -29.84 -17.66
C GLU A 20 -7.56 -28.51 -17.32
N PHE A 21 -7.92 -27.71 -18.33
CA PHE A 21 -8.71 -26.50 -18.15
C PHE A 21 -10.10 -26.83 -17.58
N HIS A 22 -10.79 -27.80 -18.18
CA HIS A 22 -12.08 -28.28 -17.68
C HIS A 22 -11.97 -28.90 -16.29
N ALA A 23 -10.91 -29.66 -16.01
CA ALA A 23 -10.66 -30.24 -14.69
C ALA A 23 -10.46 -29.15 -13.62
N ASN A 24 -9.66 -28.11 -13.90
CA ASN A 24 -9.47 -26.97 -12.99
C ASN A 24 -10.78 -26.19 -12.76
N MET A 25 -11.58 -26.00 -13.81
CA MET A 25 -12.87 -25.32 -13.68
C MET A 25 -13.86 -26.15 -12.85
N LEU A 26 -13.94 -27.46 -13.11
CA LEU A 26 -14.80 -28.37 -12.36
C LEU A 26 -14.35 -28.48 -10.90
N ASP A 27 -13.05 -28.55 -10.65
CA ASP A 27 -12.47 -28.56 -9.31
C ASP A 27 -12.78 -27.25 -8.55
N GLY A 28 -12.73 -26.10 -9.21
CA GLY A 28 -13.17 -24.83 -8.66
C GLY A 28 -14.66 -24.81 -8.27
N ILE A 29 -15.52 -25.37 -9.12
CA ILE A 29 -16.97 -25.51 -8.86
C ILE A 29 -17.23 -26.47 -7.69
N LEU A 30 -16.56 -27.63 -7.68
CA LEU A 30 -16.69 -28.65 -6.65
C LEU A 30 -16.19 -28.15 -5.28
N GLN A 31 -15.14 -27.32 -5.27
CA GLN A 31 -14.62 -26.69 -4.06
C GLN A 31 -15.40 -25.43 -3.66
N GLY A 32 -16.40 -25.01 -4.44
CA GLY A 32 -17.19 -23.79 -4.19
C GLY A 32 -16.35 -22.50 -4.21
N LYS A 33 -15.16 -22.53 -4.83
CA LYS A 33 -14.21 -21.41 -4.86
C LYS A 33 -14.53 -20.48 -6.01
N PHE A 34 -15.62 -19.72 -5.88
CA PHE A 34 -15.94 -18.66 -6.83
C PHE A 34 -15.08 -17.43 -6.53
N LEU A 35 -14.30 -17.01 -7.53
CA LEU A 35 -13.58 -15.75 -7.46
C LEU A 35 -14.58 -14.61 -7.53
N ARG A 36 -14.57 -13.75 -6.52
CA ARG A 36 -15.37 -12.52 -6.48
C ARG A 36 -14.43 -11.33 -6.58
N GLU A 37 -14.64 -10.45 -7.55
CA GLU A 37 -13.94 -9.18 -7.56
C GLU A 37 -14.50 -8.26 -6.47
N GLN A 38 -13.60 -7.50 -5.85
CA GLN A 38 -13.97 -6.45 -4.92
C GLN A 38 -14.88 -5.44 -5.63
N THR A 39 -16.01 -5.09 -5.03
CA THR A 39 -16.90 -4.07 -5.61
C THR A 39 -16.29 -2.68 -5.48
N ASP A 40 -16.64 -1.77 -6.40
CA ASP A 40 -16.16 -0.39 -6.36
C ASP A 40 -16.46 0.29 -5.02
N SER A 41 -17.63 0.02 -4.43
CA SER A 41 -18.01 0.56 -3.12
C SER A 41 -17.11 0.07 -1.99
N GLU A 42 -16.79 -1.22 -1.93
CA GLU A 42 -15.87 -1.80 -0.94
C GLU A 42 -14.46 -1.24 -1.12
N LEU A 43 -14.01 -1.07 -2.37
CA LEU A 43 -12.72 -0.47 -2.69
C LEU A 43 -12.65 0.97 -2.20
N ILE A 44 -13.64 1.80 -2.54
CA ILE A 44 -13.65 3.21 -2.15
C ILE A 44 -13.67 3.35 -0.63
N ILE A 45 -14.56 2.61 0.06
CA ILE A 45 -14.68 2.68 1.52
C ILE A 45 -13.36 2.27 2.19
N SER A 46 -12.77 1.16 1.76
CA SER A 46 -11.51 0.68 2.35
C SER A 46 -10.34 1.62 2.07
N LEU A 47 -10.26 2.24 0.89
CA LEU A 47 -9.25 3.25 0.58
C LEU A 47 -9.41 4.51 1.44
N VAL A 48 -10.64 5.01 1.62
CA VAL A 48 -10.90 6.16 2.48
C VAL A 48 -10.47 5.89 3.92
N LEU A 49 -10.83 4.72 4.46
CA LEU A 49 -10.42 4.30 5.80
C LEU A 49 -8.89 4.18 5.92
N LEU A 50 -8.23 3.60 4.93
CA LEU A 50 -6.77 3.48 4.88
C LEU A 50 -6.10 4.85 4.89
N VAL A 51 -6.52 5.76 4.01
CA VAL A 51 -5.95 7.11 3.90
C VAL A 51 -6.16 7.90 5.19
N LEU A 52 -7.36 7.83 5.78
CA LEU A 52 -7.65 8.49 7.05
C LEU A 52 -6.72 7.98 8.16
N PHE A 53 -6.57 6.66 8.28
CA PHE A 53 -5.66 6.04 9.24
C PHE A 53 -4.21 6.50 9.03
N LEU A 54 -3.72 6.49 7.79
CA LEU A 54 -2.37 6.90 7.44
C LEU A 54 -2.11 8.37 7.75
N VAL A 55 -3.06 9.26 7.45
CA VAL A 55 -2.92 10.70 7.75
C VAL A 55 -2.80 10.92 9.26
N VAL A 56 -3.67 10.30 10.06
CA VAL A 56 -3.62 10.41 11.53
C VAL A 56 -2.30 9.86 12.07
N PHE A 57 -1.89 8.69 11.59
CA PHE A 57 -0.64 8.05 12.01
C PHE A 57 0.58 8.90 11.65
N PHE A 58 0.69 9.35 10.40
CA PHE A 58 1.78 10.20 9.93
C PHE A 58 1.75 11.61 10.50
N PHE A 59 0.67 12.09 11.13
CA PHE A 59 0.67 13.33 11.90
C PHE A 59 1.22 13.13 13.32
N ARG A 60 1.01 11.96 13.93
CA ARG A 60 1.39 11.71 15.33
C ARG A 60 2.84 11.28 15.52
N PHE A 61 3.41 10.53 14.56
CA PHE A 61 4.73 9.90 14.72
C PHE A 61 5.90 10.72 14.14
N SER A 62 7.12 10.45 14.64
CA SER A 62 8.37 11.06 14.17
C SER A 62 8.73 10.60 12.75
N THR A 63 9.31 11.50 11.94
CA THR A 63 9.65 11.26 10.51
C THR A 63 10.56 10.04 10.33
N ARG A 64 11.45 9.75 11.28
CA ARG A 64 12.37 8.60 11.22
C ARG A 64 11.65 7.25 11.28
N LEU A 65 10.58 7.16 12.07
CA LEU A 65 9.78 5.92 12.19
C LEU A 65 8.84 5.72 11.00
N SER A 66 8.53 6.80 10.26
CA SER A 66 7.57 6.74 9.14
C SER A 66 8.09 5.93 7.95
N ALA A 67 9.41 5.93 7.70
CA ALA A 67 9.99 5.17 6.58
C ALA A 67 9.96 3.64 6.81
N ILE A 68 10.30 3.19 8.02
CA ILE A 68 10.21 1.77 8.39
C ILE A 68 8.74 1.32 8.37
N PHE A 69 7.86 2.14 8.93
CA PHE A 69 6.43 1.86 8.93
C PHE A 69 5.86 1.75 7.51
N PHE A 70 6.28 2.63 6.59
CA PHE A 70 5.87 2.56 5.19
C PHE A 70 6.19 1.21 4.55
N LEU A 71 7.41 0.70 4.75
CA LEU A 71 7.82 -0.60 4.21
C LEU A 71 7.04 -1.75 4.85
N CYS A 72 6.88 -1.73 6.18
CA CYS A 72 6.06 -2.71 6.90
C CYS A 72 4.61 -2.72 6.41
N LEU A 73 4.05 -1.54 6.12
CA LEU A 73 2.67 -1.41 5.67
C LEU A 73 2.49 -1.95 4.25
N PHE A 74 3.45 -1.75 3.35
CA PHE A 74 3.47 -2.37 2.02
C PHE A 74 3.40 -3.90 2.09
N ILE A 75 4.26 -4.49 2.94
CA ILE A 75 4.29 -5.94 3.14
C ILE A 75 2.99 -6.43 3.77
N SER A 76 2.48 -5.71 4.78
CA SER A 76 1.25 -6.05 5.48
C SER A 76 0.04 -6.07 4.53
N VAL A 77 -0.09 -5.08 3.64
CA VAL A 77 -1.18 -5.04 2.65
C VAL A 77 -1.08 -6.19 1.66
N PHE A 78 0.12 -6.54 1.20
CA PHE A 78 0.32 -7.69 0.32
C PHE A 78 -0.08 -9.01 1.00
N VAL A 79 0.38 -9.23 2.24
CA VAL A 79 0.05 -10.42 3.03
C VAL A 79 -1.46 -10.49 3.31
N PHE A 80 -2.07 -9.36 3.67
CA PHE A 80 -3.50 -9.27 3.91
C PHE A 80 -4.30 -9.60 2.64
N ALA A 81 -3.92 -9.05 1.49
CA ALA A 81 -4.59 -9.35 0.22
C ALA A 81 -4.47 -10.84 -0.15
N ARG A 82 -3.29 -11.45 0.07
CA ARG A 82 -3.09 -12.89 -0.15
C ARG A 82 -3.95 -13.74 0.77
N TRP A 83 -4.10 -13.34 2.03
CA TRP A 83 -4.96 -14.02 2.99
C TRP A 83 -6.44 -13.90 2.62
N VAL A 84 -6.91 -12.70 2.27
CA VAL A 84 -8.30 -12.47 1.83
C VAL A 84 -8.61 -13.29 0.58
N PHE A 85 -7.71 -13.32 -0.39
CA PHE A 85 -7.84 -14.15 -1.58
C PHE A 85 -7.94 -15.66 -1.23
N ALA A 86 -7.07 -16.14 -0.34
CA ALA A 86 -7.05 -17.56 0.02
C ALA A 86 -8.29 -18.02 0.81
N VAL A 87 -8.82 -17.17 1.67
CA VAL A 87 -9.95 -17.53 2.56
C VAL A 87 -11.31 -17.21 1.93
N HIS A 88 -11.44 -16.08 1.25
CA HIS A 88 -12.72 -15.56 0.75
C HIS A 88 -12.84 -15.59 -0.77
N GLY A 89 -11.77 -15.91 -1.51
CA GLY A 89 -11.76 -15.85 -2.97
C GLY A 89 -11.90 -14.44 -3.53
N ILE A 90 -11.68 -13.40 -2.70
CA ILE A 90 -11.85 -12.01 -3.13
C ILE A 90 -10.56 -11.49 -3.75
N VAL A 91 -10.66 -10.98 -4.97
CA VAL A 91 -9.55 -10.33 -5.68
C VAL A 91 -9.54 -8.84 -5.30
N ILE A 92 -8.46 -8.43 -4.63
CA ILE A 92 -8.26 -7.05 -4.17
C ILE A 92 -7.35 -6.31 -5.17
N ASN A 93 -7.73 -5.08 -5.53
CA ASN A 93 -6.91 -4.22 -6.39
C ASN A 93 -5.72 -3.62 -5.63
N LEU A 94 -4.64 -4.39 -5.51
CA LEU A 94 -3.40 -4.01 -4.83
C LEU A 94 -2.79 -2.70 -5.35
N PHE A 95 -2.93 -2.42 -6.64
CA PHE A 95 -2.36 -1.22 -7.26
C PHE A 95 -2.94 0.06 -6.66
N ALA A 96 -4.26 0.09 -6.43
CA ALA A 96 -4.94 1.22 -5.81
C ALA A 96 -4.46 1.48 -4.36
N TYR A 97 -4.26 0.42 -3.57
CA TYR A 97 -3.71 0.55 -2.22
C TYR A 97 -2.28 1.08 -2.22
N PHE A 98 -1.39 0.50 -3.05
CA PHE A 98 0.01 0.94 -3.11
C PHE A 98 0.17 2.39 -3.56
N ILE A 99 -0.61 2.84 -4.54
CA ILE A 99 -0.64 4.25 -4.94
C ILE A 99 -1.11 5.13 -3.78
N SER A 100 -2.19 4.73 -3.11
CA SER A 100 -2.75 5.52 -2.01
C SER A 100 -1.77 5.66 -0.85
N ILE A 101 -1.06 4.58 -0.49
CA ILE A 101 -0.03 4.57 0.56
C ILE A 101 1.14 5.48 0.15
N THR A 102 1.63 5.34 -1.08
CA THR A 102 2.74 6.12 -1.63
C THR A 102 2.42 7.61 -1.67
N THR A 103 1.28 7.99 -2.25
CA THR A 103 0.85 9.39 -2.33
C THR A 103 0.66 9.98 -0.93
N THR A 104 0.03 9.25 -0.01
CA THR A 104 -0.16 9.74 1.37
C THR A 104 1.17 9.97 2.09
N PHE A 105 2.12 9.06 1.93
CA PHE A 105 3.46 9.19 2.51
C PHE A 105 4.23 10.38 1.92
N VAL A 106 4.22 10.56 0.59
CA VAL A 106 4.87 11.68 -0.10
C VAL A 106 4.27 13.01 0.35
N VAL A 107 2.94 13.14 0.31
CA VAL A 107 2.24 14.37 0.72
C VAL A 107 2.53 14.69 2.19
N SER A 108 2.47 13.70 3.09
CA SER A 108 2.76 13.90 4.52
C SER A 108 4.20 14.34 4.78
N THR A 109 5.15 13.75 4.04
CA THR A 109 6.57 14.08 4.14
C THR A 109 6.86 15.48 3.63
N LEU A 110 6.32 15.85 2.46
CA LEU A 110 6.44 17.18 1.89
C LEU A 110 5.81 18.24 2.81
N TYR A 111 4.61 17.97 3.33
CA TYR A 111 3.93 18.86 4.28
C TYR A 111 4.80 19.13 5.51
N ARG A 112 5.37 18.07 6.12
CA ARG A 112 6.28 18.21 7.26
C ARG A 112 7.52 19.01 6.89
N TYR A 113 8.16 18.70 5.76
CA TYR A 113 9.37 19.40 5.32
C TYR A 113 9.13 20.90 5.14
N PHE A 114 8.06 21.32 4.48
CA PHE A 114 7.79 22.74 4.23
C PHE A 114 7.29 23.50 5.45
N ILE A 115 6.36 22.94 6.24
CA ILE A 115 5.75 23.66 7.36
C ILE A 115 6.61 23.59 8.62
N VAL A 116 7.17 22.42 8.97
CA VAL A 116 7.91 22.25 10.22
C VAL A 116 9.28 22.90 10.13
N ASN A 117 10.02 22.72 9.02
CA ASN A 117 11.34 23.31 8.90
C ASN A 117 11.30 24.83 8.77
N LYS A 118 10.26 25.39 8.12
CA LYS A 118 10.10 26.85 8.03
C LYS A 118 9.83 27.48 9.40
N LYS A 119 9.02 26.83 10.24
CA LYS A 119 8.78 27.27 11.63
C LYS A 119 10.06 27.23 12.47
N ARG A 120 10.84 26.14 12.36
CA ARG A 120 12.11 26.00 13.09
C ARG A 120 13.11 27.09 12.70
N ARG A 121 13.28 27.35 11.40
CA ARG A 121 14.18 28.39 10.88
C ARG A 121 13.74 29.80 11.26
N PHE A 122 12.43 30.07 11.29
CA PHE A 122 11.90 31.36 11.75
C PHE A 122 12.18 31.60 13.24
N ILE A 123 12.00 30.58 14.08
CA ILE A 123 12.30 30.66 15.52
C ILE A 123 13.81 30.86 15.74
N GLU A 124 14.67 30.09 15.07
CA GLU A 124 16.13 30.25 15.16
C GLU A 124 16.58 31.67 14.75
N LEU A 125 16.01 32.22 13.66
CA LEU A 125 16.29 33.59 13.22
C LEU A 125 15.78 34.66 14.21
N ALA A 126 14.61 34.45 14.82
CA ALA A 126 14.07 35.38 15.82
C ALA A 126 14.94 35.38 17.08
N PHE A 127 15.33 34.21 17.60
CA PHE A 127 16.18 34.11 18.80
C PHE A 127 17.62 34.57 18.57
N SER A 128 18.19 34.38 17.38
CA SER A 128 19.51 34.94 17.00
C SER A 128 19.55 36.47 17.06
N ARG A 129 18.40 37.14 17.02
CA ARG A 129 18.30 38.61 17.12
C ARG A 129 18.14 39.10 18.56
N TYR A 130 17.82 38.21 19.49
CA TYR A 130 17.55 38.52 20.90
C TYR A 130 18.61 37.99 21.87
N LEU A 131 19.43 37.00 21.47
CA LEU A 131 20.51 36.46 22.30
C LEU A 131 21.86 36.80 21.66
N ALA A 132 22.70 37.52 22.42
CA ALA A 132 24.08 37.80 22.05
C ALA A 132 24.83 36.47 21.78
N PRO A 133 25.75 36.44 20.80
CA PRO A 133 26.37 35.22 20.24
C PRO A 133 27.21 34.39 21.23
N GLU A 134 27.31 34.79 22.49
CA GLU A 134 28.29 34.27 23.46
C GLU A 134 27.85 32.97 24.16
N ILE A 135 26.56 32.61 24.16
CA ILE A 135 26.05 31.38 24.84
C ILE A 135 25.66 30.25 23.87
N VAL A 136 25.76 30.48 22.56
CA VAL A 136 25.34 29.47 21.54
C VAL A 136 26.39 28.36 21.34
N ARG A 137 27.58 28.49 21.93
CA ARG A 137 28.69 27.52 21.75
C ARG A 137 28.71 26.36 22.76
N GLU A 138 27.78 26.30 23.70
CA GLU A 138 27.85 25.32 24.81
C GLU A 138 26.69 24.30 24.84
N ILE A 139 25.97 24.11 23.73
CA ILE A 139 24.92 23.09 23.61
C ILE A 139 25.16 22.19 22.40
#